data_AF-A0A6L8G4V4-F1
#
_entry.id   AF-A0A6L8G4V4-F1
#
_cell.length_a   1.000
_cell.length_b   1.000
_cell.length_c   1.000
_cell.angle_alpha   90.00
_cell.angle_beta   90.00
_cell.angle_gamma   90.00
#
_symmetry.space_group_name_H-M   'P 1'
#
loop_
_entity.id
_entity.type
_entity.pdbx_description
1 polymer ?
#
loop_
_entity_poly.entity_id
_entity_poly.type
_entity_poly.pdbx_seq_one_letter_code
_entity_poly.pdbx_strand_id
1 'polypeptide(L)' 'MATAELLEMTSRKQDERQKALDSALAQIERQFGKGSIMKLGGDNEMPEIEATSTGSLGLDIALGIGGLPKGRV' A
#
# COMPACT_ATOMS: atom_id res chain seq x y z
N MET A 1 -32.86 17.73 11.51
CA MET A 1 -32.33 16.77 12.50
C MET A 1 -32.10 15.40 11.86
N ALA A 2 -33.07 14.79 11.17
CA ALA A 2 -32.91 13.50 10.49
C ALA A 2 -31.79 13.44 9.43
N THR A 3 -31.51 14.55 8.72
CA THR A 3 -30.43 14.61 7.71
C THR A 3 -29.03 14.57 8.31
N ALA A 4 -28.85 15.11 9.53
CA ALA A 4 -27.58 15.07 10.24
C ALA A 4 -27.29 13.67 10.78
N GLU A 5 -28.31 12.98 11.27
CA GLU A 5 -28.22 11.58 11.73
C GLU A 5 -27.85 10.61 10.59
N LEU A 6 -28.45 10.79 9.41
CA LEU A 6 -28.17 9.96 8.23
C LEU A 6 -26.73 10.12 7.74
N LEU A 7 -26.22 11.36 7.75
CA LEU A 7 -24.84 11.67 7.38
C LEU A 7 -23.85 11.03 8.37
N GLU A 8 -24.13 11.12 9.68
CA GLU A 8 -23.29 10.55 10.73
C GLU A 8 -23.30 9.01 10.73
N MET A 9 -24.42 8.39 10.33
CA MET A 9 -24.51 6.94 10.18
C MET A 9 -23.69 6.45 8.97
N THR A 10 -23.67 7.22 7.88
CA THR A 10 -22.83 6.90 6.71
C THR A 10 -21.33 7.05 6.99
N SER A 11 -20.91 8.06 7.74
CA SER A 11 -19.49 8.24 8.09
C SER A 11 -18.99 7.13 9.01
N ARG A 12 -19.75 6.78 10.05
CA ARG A 12 -19.43 5.64 10.94
C ARG A 12 -19.26 4.34 10.17
N LYS A 13 -20.14 4.08 9.19
CA LYS A 13 -20.04 2.91 8.32
C LYS A 13 -18.80 2.92 7.42
N GLN A 14 -18.38 4.09 6.93
CA GLN A 14 -17.12 4.23 6.19
C GLN A 14 -15.91 3.94 7.09
N ASP A 15 -15.90 4.44 8.32
CA ASP A 15 -14.79 4.24 9.27
C ASP A 15 -14.66 2.77 9.67
N GLU A 16 -15.77 2.09 9.96
CA GLU A 16 -15.76 0.65 10.27
C GLU A 16 -15.26 -0.18 9.08
N ARG A 17 -15.67 0.18 7.86
CA ARG A 17 -15.19 -0.46 6.64
C ARG A 17 -13.69 -0.25 6.45
N GLN A 18 -13.19 0.96 6.72
CA GLN A 18 -11.78 1.28 6.58
C GLN A 18 -10.93 0.49 7.60
N LYS A 19 -11.38 0.42 8.86
CA LYS A 19 -10.70 -0.38 9.90
C LYS A 19 -10.65 -1.87 9.56
N ALA A 20 -11.76 -2.43 9.07
CA ALA A 20 -11.82 -3.82 8.65
C ALA A 20 -10.87 -4.10 7.47
N LEU A 21 -10.81 -3.17 6.50
CA LEU A 21 -9.90 -3.24 5.37
C LEU A 21 -8.44 -3.23 5.83
N ASP A 22 -8.05 -2.26 6.66
CA ASP A 22 -6.66 -2.13 7.14
C ASP A 22 -6.22 -3.34 7.97
N SER A 23 -7.14 -3.92 8.77
CA SER A 23 -6.88 -5.16 9.50
C SER A 23 -6.64 -6.36 8.56
N ALA A 24 -7.46 -6.51 7.52
CA ALA A 24 -7.30 -7.58 6.54
C ALA A 24 -5.99 -7.42 5.74
N LEU A 25 -5.64 -6.20 5.34
CA LEU A 25 -4.37 -5.91 4.66
C LEU A 25 -3.17 -6.31 5.54
N ALA A 26 -3.19 -5.94 6.82
CA ALA A 26 -2.13 -6.31 7.77
C ALA A 26 -2.05 -7.83 8.00
N GLN A 27 -3.17 -8.55 7.96
CA GLN A 27 -3.17 -10.02 8.07
C GLN A 27 -2.52 -10.68 6.85
N ILE A 28 -2.85 -10.23 5.64
CA ILE A 28 -2.24 -10.73 4.39
C ILE A 28 -0.73 -10.51 4.43
N GLU A 29 -0.29 -9.31 4.80
CA GLU A 29 1.14 -8.96 4.84
C GLU A 29 1.91 -9.82 5.86
N ARG A 30 1.32 -10.14 7.02
CA ARG A 30 1.94 -11.01 8.01
C ARG A 30 2.04 -12.46 7.55
N GLN A 31 1.06 -12.96 6.80
CA GLN A 31 1.02 -14.35 6.35
C GLN A 31 1.90 -14.60 5.12
N PHE A 32 1.92 -13.67 4.17
CA PHE A 32 2.59 -13.84 2.87
C PHE A 32 3.86 -13.01 2.72
N GLY A 33 4.18 -12.17 3.72
CA GLY A 33 5.35 -11.31 3.73
C GLY A 33 5.04 -9.88 3.26
N LYS A 34 5.98 -8.98 3.57
CA LYS A 34 5.91 -7.56 3.18
C LYS A 34 5.80 -7.42 1.66
N GLY A 35 4.89 -6.57 1.22
CA GLY A 35 4.65 -6.30 -0.20
C GLY A 35 3.84 -7.36 -0.96
N SER A 36 3.27 -8.33 -0.27
CA SER A 36 2.28 -9.26 -0.85
C SER A 36 0.97 -8.57 -1.25
N ILE A 37 0.67 -7.41 -0.67
CA ILE A 37 -0.46 -6.55 -1.04
C ILE A 37 -0.06 -5.08 -0.87
N MET A 38 -0.42 -4.23 -1.85
CA MET A 38 -0.11 -2.79 -1.84
C MET A 38 -1.21 -2.00 -2.54
N LYS A 39 -1.35 -0.71 -2.20
CA LYS A 39 -2.18 0.22 -2.97
C LYS A 39 -1.40 0.74 -4.17
N LEU A 40 -1.98 0.65 -5.36
CA LEU A 40 -1.40 1.23 -6.58
C LEU A 40 -1.34 2.76 -6.45
N GLY A 41 -0.17 3.35 -6.65
CA GLY A 41 0.05 4.79 -6.54
C GLY A 41 0.00 5.33 -5.10
N GLY A 42 0.03 4.46 -4.08
CA GLY A 42 0.20 4.90 -2.71
C GLY A 42 1.67 5.25 -2.41
N ASP A 43 1.88 6.26 -1.57
CA ASP A 43 3.19 6.64 -1.01
C ASP A 43 3.69 5.61 0.03
N ASN A 44 3.60 4.32 -0.29
CA ASN A 44 4.12 3.30 0.60
C ASN A 44 5.64 3.34 0.47
N GLU A 45 6.33 3.66 1.57
CA GLU A 45 7.77 3.46 1.69
C GLU A 45 8.06 2.02 1.29
N MET A 46 8.63 1.85 0.09
CA MET A 46 9.10 0.54 -0.32
C MET A 46 10.18 0.14 0.68
N PRO A 47 10.16 -1.13 1.16
CA PRO A 47 11.22 -1.60 2.02
C PRO A 47 12.56 -1.31 1.35
N GLU A 48 13.54 -0.88 2.13
CA GLU A 48 14.89 -0.63 1.65
C GLU A 48 15.45 -1.95 1.11
N ILE A 49 15.38 -2.11 -0.21
CA ILE A 49 15.83 -3.28 -0.95
C ILE A 49 17.06 -2.84 -1.70
N GLU A 50 18.15 -3.58 -1.53
CA GLU A 50 19.35 -3.34 -2.29
C GLU A 50 19.07 -3.54 -3.79
N ALA A 51 19.29 -2.49 -4.57
CA ALA A 51 19.00 -2.46 -6.00
C ALA A 51 20.26 -2.12 -6.81
N THR A 52 20.30 -2.58 -8.06
CA THR A 52 21.31 -2.21 -9.05
C THR A 52 20.64 -1.40 -10.14
N SER A 53 21.14 -0.19 -10.41
CA SER A 53 20.59 0.69 -11.45
C SER A 53 20.49 -0.03 -12.79
N THR A 54 19.38 0.22 -13.49
CA THR A 54 19.15 -0.26 -14.85
C THR A 54 19.98 0.50 -15.89
N GLY A 55 20.61 1.62 -15.51
CA GLY A 55 21.27 2.57 -16.43
C GLY A 55 20.31 3.57 -17.08
N SER A 56 19.01 3.48 -16.79
CA SER A 56 17.98 4.43 -17.24
C SER A 56 17.30 5.09 -16.05
N LEU A 57 17.49 6.40 -15.89
CA LEU A 57 16.93 7.16 -14.76
C LEU A 57 15.41 7.04 -14.66
N GLY A 58 14.71 7.10 -15.80
CA GLY A 58 13.25 7.00 -15.83
C GLY A 58 12.76 5.63 -15.35
N LEU A 59 13.49 4.56 -15.69
CA LEU A 59 13.15 3.21 -15.28
C LEU A 59 13.47 2.98 -13.80
N ASP A 60 14.61 3.48 -13.31
CA ASP A 60 15.00 3.39 -11.91
C ASP A 60 13.98 4.08 -10.99
N ILE A 61 13.46 5.25 -11.40
CA ILE A 61 12.39 5.96 -10.69
C ILE A 61 11.08 5.17 -10.73
N ALA A 62 10.70 4.66 -11.91
CA ALA A 62 9.45 3.90 -12.07
C ALA A 62 9.42 2.60 -11.26
N LEU A 63 10.58 1.96 -11.05
CA LEU A 63 10.71 0.77 -10.20
C LEU A 63 10.57 1.10 -8.71
N GLY A 64 10.60 2.37 -8.30
CA GLY A 64 10.41 2.84 -6.93
C GLY A 64 11.58 2.58 -5.97
N ILE A 65 12.39 1.55 -6.23
CA ILE A 65 13.59 1.20 -5.44
C ILE A 65 14.91 1.64 -6.09
N GLY A 66 14.86 2.35 -7.22
CA GLY A 66 16.05 2.87 -7.89
C GLY A 66 16.81 1.86 -8.76
N GLY A 67 16.20 0.72 -9.12
CA GLY A 67 16.79 -0.25 -10.04
C GLY A 67 16.27 -1.68 -9.88
N LEU A 68 17.02 -2.64 -10.42
CA LEU A 68 16.71 -4.08 -10.31
C LEU A 68 17.04 -4.59 -8.91
N PRO A 69 16.10 -5.27 -8.23
CA PRO A 69 16.32 -5.77 -6.88
C PRO A 69 17.31 -6.93 -6.85
N LYS A 70 18.28 -6.90 -5.94
CA LYS A 70 19.23 -8.00 -5.77
C LYS A 70 18.57 -9.24 -5.17
N GLY A 71 19.04 -10.41 -5.61
CA GLY A 71 18.57 -11.72 -5.14
C GLY A 71 17.15 -12.09 -5.58
N ARG A 72 16.57 -11.37 -6.54
CA ARG A 72 15.25 -11.62 -7.12
C ARG A 72 15.39 -11.85 -8.62
N VAL A 73 14.47 -12.65 -9.16
CA VAL A 73 14.31 -12.89 -10.60
C VAL A 73 13.25 -11.92 -11.12
#